data_AF-A0A367LYR3-F1
#
_entry.id   AF-A0A367LYR3-F1
#
_cell.length_a   1.000
_cell.length_b   1.000
_cell.length_c   1.000
_cell.angle_alpha   90.00
_cell.angle_beta   90.00
_cell.angle_gamma   90.00
#
_symmetry.space_group_name_H-M   'P 1'
#
loop_
_entity.id
_entity.type
_entity.pdbx_description
1 polymer ?
#
loop_
_entity_poly.entity_id
_entity_poly.type
_entity_poly.pdbx_seq_one_letter_code
_entity_poly.pdbx_strand_id
1 'polypeptide(L)'
;PLHALYDGLHVDGAPRPAHRAAVHPVWGVTRYRDARKVLNHPGVRRDARQAAELYAKRTGSPRAGIGEGLSHHMLNLDPPDHTRLRSLVGCAFTPRQVERLQPHIERITEALLDAMAGREQADLMADFAIPLTIAVIFELLGIPEAEREHARQSWERQAELLSPEEAQALADA
;
A
#
# COMPACT_ATOMS: atom_id res chain seq x y z
N PRO A 1 -15.39 7.05 15.09
CA PRO A 1 -15.58 7.79 13.82
C PRO A 1 -15.47 6.91 12.56
N LEU A 2 -14.35 6.21 12.33
CA LEU A 2 -14.18 5.28 11.19
C LEU A 2 -15.13 4.08 11.25
N HIS A 3 -15.33 3.50 12.44
CA HIS A 3 -16.18 2.32 12.61
C HIS A 3 -17.64 2.56 12.18
N ALA A 4 -18.23 3.70 12.55
CA ALA A 4 -19.60 4.07 12.19
C ALA A 4 -19.79 4.27 10.66
N LEU A 5 -18.75 4.76 9.97
CA LEU A 5 -18.74 4.86 8.51
C LEU A 5 -18.78 3.47 7.86
N TYR A 6 -17.96 2.53 8.35
CA TYR A 6 -17.96 1.14 7.87
C TYR A 6 -19.25 0.40 8.22
N ASP A 7 -19.80 0.62 9.41
CA ASP A 7 -21.07 0.03 9.82
C ASP A 7 -22.19 0.44 8.87
N GLY A 8 -22.29 1.73 8.52
CA GLY A 8 -23.24 2.26 7.53
C GLY A 8 -23.06 1.72 6.10
N LEU A 9 -21.82 1.36 5.75
CA LEU A 9 -21.48 0.73 4.47
C LEU A 9 -21.77 -0.78 4.42
N HIS A 10 -21.91 -1.45 5.57
CA HIS A 10 -22.20 -2.87 5.67
C HIS A 10 -23.69 -3.20 5.78
N VAL A 11 -24.55 -2.24 6.17
CA VAL A 11 -25.97 -2.48 6.53
C VAL A 11 -26.76 -3.22 5.43
N ASP A 12 -26.52 -2.96 4.14
CA ASP A 12 -27.21 -3.68 3.04
C ASP A 12 -26.29 -4.46 2.11
N GLY A 13 -24.98 -4.22 2.24
CA GLY A 13 -23.86 -4.90 1.60
C GLY A 13 -23.91 -5.18 0.08
N ALA A 14 -24.81 -4.56 -0.67
CA ALA A 14 -24.67 -4.50 -2.12
C ALA A 14 -23.51 -3.55 -2.48
N PRO A 15 -22.78 -3.77 -3.60
CA PRO A 15 -21.91 -2.75 -4.16
C PRO A 15 -22.66 -1.43 -4.31
N ARG A 16 -22.10 -0.33 -3.80
CA ARG A 16 -22.71 1.00 -3.90
C ARG A 16 -21.81 1.92 -4.72
N PRO A 17 -22.37 2.86 -5.49
CA PRO A 17 -21.57 3.93 -6.07
C PRO A 17 -20.85 4.67 -4.93
N ALA A 18 -19.54 4.78 -5.04
CA ALA A 18 -18.73 5.64 -4.20
C ALA A 18 -18.46 6.90 -5.03
N HIS A 19 -18.96 8.04 -4.58
CA HIS A 19 -18.69 9.30 -5.26
C HIS A 19 -17.28 9.76 -4.89
N ARG A 20 -16.31 9.48 -5.78
CA ARG A 20 -15.07 10.24 -5.85
C ARG A 20 -14.87 10.66 -7.31
N ALA A 21 -14.78 11.97 -7.49
CA ALA A 21 -14.60 12.77 -8.69
C ALA A 21 -15.71 12.64 -9.75
N ALA A 22 -16.21 13.79 -10.18
CA ALA A 22 -17.29 13.96 -11.16
C ALA A 22 -17.03 13.37 -12.58
N VAL A 23 -15.89 12.70 -12.80
CA VAL A 23 -15.43 12.30 -14.14
C VAL A 23 -15.64 10.80 -14.40
N HIS A 24 -15.62 9.93 -13.38
CA HIS A 24 -15.75 8.48 -13.55
C HIS A 24 -16.56 7.82 -12.41
N PRO A 25 -17.53 6.95 -12.70
CA PRO A 25 -18.26 6.24 -11.65
C PRO A 25 -17.32 5.27 -10.92
N VAL A 26 -17.17 5.46 -9.62
CA VAL A 26 -16.45 4.54 -8.72
C VAL A 26 -17.47 3.73 -7.92
N TRP A 27 -17.13 2.48 -7.60
CA TRP A 27 -17.98 1.57 -6.83
C TRP A 27 -17.25 1.10 -5.57
N GLY A 28 -17.87 1.28 -4.41
CA GLY A 28 -17.45 0.70 -3.15
C GLY A 28 -18.03 -0.70 -2.99
N VAL A 29 -17.17 -1.70 -2.78
CA VAL A 29 -17.56 -3.09 -2.53
C VAL A 29 -17.13 -3.48 -1.11
N THR A 30 -18.10 -3.61 -0.21
CA THR A 30 -17.83 -3.69 1.23
C THR A 30 -18.17 -5.05 1.84
N ARG A 31 -19.01 -5.87 1.19
CA ARG A 31 -19.19 -7.27 1.61
C ARG A 31 -17.96 -8.10 1.26
N TYR A 32 -17.44 -8.84 2.24
CA TYR A 32 -16.34 -9.77 2.06
C TYR A 32 -16.52 -10.70 0.85
N ARG A 33 -17.70 -11.33 0.72
CA ARG A 33 -17.99 -12.26 -0.39
C ARG A 33 -17.91 -11.58 -1.76
N ASP A 34 -18.36 -10.33 -1.86
CA ASP A 34 -18.43 -9.59 -3.11
C ASP A 34 -17.06 -9.00 -3.45
N ALA A 35 -16.33 -8.49 -2.45
CA ALA A 35 -14.94 -8.08 -2.58
C ALA A 35 -14.06 -9.23 -3.08
N ARG A 36 -14.21 -10.43 -2.49
CA ARG A 36 -13.50 -11.63 -2.96
C ARG A 36 -13.86 -11.99 -4.40
N LYS A 37 -15.12 -11.91 -4.81
CA LYS A 37 -15.51 -12.15 -6.20
C LYS A 37 -14.86 -11.14 -7.14
N VAL A 38 -14.94 -9.85 -6.83
CA VAL A 38 -14.37 -8.76 -7.64
C VAL A 38 -12.86 -8.90 -7.76
N LEU A 39 -12.15 -9.10 -6.64
CA LEU A 39 -10.69 -9.23 -6.61
C LEU A 39 -10.15 -10.44 -7.38
N ASN A 40 -10.98 -11.46 -7.62
CA ASN A 40 -10.62 -12.65 -8.41
C ASN A 40 -11.28 -12.69 -9.79
N HIS A 41 -12.04 -11.67 -10.17
CA HIS A 41 -12.81 -11.71 -11.41
C HIS A 41 -11.91 -11.43 -12.62
N PRO A 42 -11.89 -12.30 -13.66
CA PRO A 42 -11.00 -12.15 -14.81
C PRO A 42 -11.33 -10.95 -15.71
N GLY A 43 -12.46 -10.27 -15.47
CA GLY A 43 -12.85 -9.03 -16.14
C GLY A 43 -12.44 -7.74 -15.39
N VAL A 44 -11.88 -7.86 -14.17
CA VAL A 44 -11.30 -6.73 -13.45
C VAL A 44 -9.85 -6.57 -13.90
N ARG A 45 -9.38 -5.34 -14.08
CA ARG A 45 -8.01 -5.02 -14.49
C ARG A 45 -7.33 -4.18 -13.43
N ARG A 46 -6.10 -4.52 -13.11
CA ARG A 46 -5.20 -3.67 -12.33
C ARG A 46 -4.24 -2.90 -13.22
N ASP A 47 -3.89 -3.44 -14.39
CA ASP A 47 -3.05 -2.75 -15.38
C ASP A 47 -3.74 -1.48 -15.86
N ALA A 48 -3.15 -0.33 -15.52
CA ALA A 48 -3.71 0.98 -15.83
C ALA A 48 -3.87 1.21 -17.34
N ARG A 49 -3.01 0.61 -18.17
CA ARG A 49 -3.08 0.70 -19.63
C ARG A 49 -4.27 -0.10 -20.16
N GLN A 50 -4.42 -1.33 -19.69
CA GLN A 50 -5.58 -2.17 -20.05
C GLN A 50 -6.89 -1.59 -19.51
N ALA A 51 -6.88 -1.04 -18.30
CA ALA A 51 -8.03 -0.38 -17.70
C ALA A 51 -8.42 0.88 -18.49
N ALA A 52 -7.45 1.69 -18.94
CA ALA A 52 -7.71 2.85 -19.78
C ALA A 52 -8.27 2.46 -21.15
N GLU A 53 -7.75 1.40 -21.77
CA GLU A 53 -8.27 0.88 -23.03
C GLU A 53 -9.72 0.36 -22.90
N LEU A 54 -10.00 -0.45 -21.87
CA LEU A 54 -11.35 -0.94 -21.59
C LEU A 54 -12.33 0.20 -21.30
N TYR A 55 -11.87 1.21 -20.57
CA TYR A 55 -12.66 2.40 -20.28
C TYR A 55 -12.99 3.15 -21.58
N ALA A 56 -11.99 3.45 -22.41
CA ALA A 56 -12.19 4.15 -23.68
C ALA A 56 -13.13 3.39 -24.61
N LYS A 57 -13.00 2.06 -24.70
CA LYS A 57 -13.92 1.21 -25.47
C LYS A 57 -15.38 1.27 -24.99
N ARG A 58 -15.61 1.47 -23.69
CA ARG A 58 -16.96 1.49 -23.10
C ARG A 58 -17.61 2.87 -23.06
N THR A 59 -16.82 3.93 -22.92
CA THR A 59 -17.33 5.30 -22.69
C THR A 59 -17.05 6.26 -23.84
N GLY A 60 -16.17 5.89 -24.78
CA GLY A 60 -15.71 6.77 -25.84
C GLY A 60 -14.79 7.91 -25.36
N SER A 61 -14.41 7.93 -24.08
CA SER A 61 -13.57 8.96 -23.48
C SER A 61 -12.26 8.37 -22.95
N PRO A 62 -11.12 9.11 -23.04
CA PRO A 62 -9.88 8.65 -22.43
C PRO A 62 -10.00 8.64 -20.91
N ARG A 63 -9.23 7.75 -20.26
CA ARG A 63 -9.00 7.76 -18.82
C ARG A 63 -7.56 8.17 -18.56
N ALA A 64 -7.34 9.04 -17.58
CA ALA A 64 -5.98 9.37 -17.14
C ALA A 64 -5.27 8.09 -16.66
N GLY A 65 -4.07 7.85 -17.20
CA GLY A 65 -3.20 6.76 -16.75
C GLY A 65 -2.53 7.10 -15.42
N ILE A 66 -1.79 6.13 -14.87
CA ILE A 66 -0.79 6.40 -13.84
C ILE A 66 0.54 6.73 -14.53
N GLY A 67 1.39 7.54 -13.89
CA GLY A 67 2.69 7.94 -14.45
C GLY A 67 3.52 6.74 -14.94
N GLU A 68 4.31 6.96 -16.00
CA GLU A 68 4.99 5.89 -16.74
C GLU A 68 5.81 4.97 -15.84
N GLY A 69 6.56 5.54 -14.87
CA GLY A 69 7.28 4.79 -13.85
C GLY A 69 6.37 3.82 -13.09
N LEU A 70 5.27 4.32 -12.52
CA LEU A 70 4.29 3.54 -11.74
C LEU A 70 3.56 2.48 -12.56
N SER A 71 3.38 2.71 -13.86
CA SER A 71 2.66 1.81 -14.77
C SER A 71 3.32 0.44 -14.94
N HIS A 72 4.63 0.35 -14.68
CA HIS A 72 5.41 -0.88 -14.79
C HIS A 72 5.68 -1.56 -13.43
N HIS A 73 5.21 -1.00 -12.31
CA HIS A 73 5.36 -1.65 -11.00
C HIS A 73 4.47 -2.89 -10.91
N MET A 74 5.00 -3.97 -10.33
CA MET A 74 4.29 -5.23 -10.12
C MET A 74 2.89 -5.05 -9.51
N LEU A 75 2.71 -4.10 -8.58
CA LEU A 75 1.41 -3.82 -7.91
C LEU A 75 0.33 -3.27 -8.86
N ASN A 76 0.73 -2.79 -10.03
CA ASN A 76 -0.12 -2.18 -11.05
C ASN A 76 -0.18 -3.01 -12.33
N LEU A 77 0.24 -4.28 -12.31
CA LEU A 77 0.20 -5.17 -13.48
C LEU A 77 -0.80 -6.30 -13.26
N ASP A 78 -1.35 -6.81 -14.37
CA ASP A 78 -2.12 -8.05 -14.41
C ASP A 78 -1.20 -9.21 -14.89
N PRO A 79 -1.62 -10.50 -14.76
CA PRO A 79 -0.94 -11.59 -15.43
C PRO A 79 -0.84 -11.37 -16.95
N PRO A 80 0.23 -11.85 -17.62
CA PRO A 80 1.29 -12.72 -17.08
C PRO A 80 2.45 -11.97 -16.39
N ASP A 81 2.61 -10.66 -16.62
CA ASP A 81 3.75 -9.90 -16.10
C ASP A 81 3.75 -9.81 -14.57
N HIS A 82 2.57 -9.61 -13.96
CA HIS A 82 2.46 -9.68 -12.50
C HIS A 82 2.95 -11.02 -11.95
N THR A 83 2.53 -12.14 -12.56
CA THR A 83 2.93 -13.48 -12.10
C THR A 83 4.44 -13.68 -12.24
N ARG A 84 5.04 -13.23 -13.34
CA ARG A 84 6.49 -13.28 -13.59
C ARG A 84 7.28 -12.46 -12.57
N LEU A 85 6.87 -11.22 -12.29
CA LEU A 85 7.55 -10.38 -11.30
C LEU A 85 7.35 -10.91 -9.88
N ARG A 86 6.14 -11.37 -9.56
CA ARG A 86 5.81 -11.94 -8.25
C ARG A 86 6.60 -13.21 -7.97
N SER A 87 6.87 -14.05 -8.97
CA SER A 87 7.71 -15.24 -8.77
C SER A 87 9.15 -14.90 -8.43
N LEU A 88 9.70 -13.80 -8.98
CA LEU A 88 11.05 -13.35 -8.66
C LEU A 88 11.14 -12.82 -7.23
N VAL A 89 10.19 -11.96 -6.83
CA VAL A 89 10.16 -11.35 -5.49
C VAL A 89 9.76 -12.37 -4.41
N GLY A 90 8.88 -13.32 -4.74
CA GLY A 90 8.34 -14.29 -3.78
C GLY A 90 9.39 -15.17 -3.10
N CYS A 91 10.53 -15.40 -3.74
CA CYS A 91 11.66 -16.13 -3.15
C CYS A 91 12.23 -15.45 -1.89
N ALA A 92 12.12 -14.12 -1.78
CA ALA A 92 12.53 -13.36 -0.59
C ALA A 92 11.51 -13.43 0.55
N PHE A 93 10.26 -13.81 0.27
CA PHE A 93 9.15 -13.82 1.24
C PHE A 93 8.66 -15.24 1.59
N THR A 94 9.54 -16.23 1.50
CA THR A 94 9.19 -17.60 1.94
C THR A 94 9.11 -17.69 3.47
N PRO A 95 8.36 -18.64 4.06
CA PRO A 95 8.27 -18.80 5.52
C PRO A 95 9.64 -18.86 6.20
N ARG A 96 10.58 -19.60 5.61
CA ARG A 96 11.96 -19.71 6.10
C ARG A 96 12.71 -18.37 6.08
N GLN A 97 12.50 -17.53 5.06
CA GLN A 97 13.12 -16.20 5.03
C GLN A 97 12.50 -15.28 6.07
N VAL A 98 11.18 -15.36 6.26
CA VAL A 98 10.47 -14.60 7.30
C VAL A 98 10.95 -15.02 8.69
N GLU A 99 11.10 -16.32 8.97
CA GLU A 99 11.64 -16.83 10.24
C GLU A 99 13.05 -16.30 10.53
N ARG A 100 13.90 -16.16 9.50
CA ARG A 100 15.24 -15.59 9.64
C ARG A 100 15.25 -14.12 10.06
N LEU A 101 14.15 -13.39 9.82
CA LEU A 101 14.02 -12.00 10.26
C LEU A 101 13.68 -11.88 11.74
N GLN A 102 13.17 -12.95 12.38
CA GLN A 102 12.70 -12.87 13.77
C GLN A 102 13.77 -12.33 14.74
N PRO A 103 15.01 -12.85 14.78
CA PRO A 103 16.03 -12.32 15.69
C PRO A 103 16.40 -10.86 15.41
N HIS A 104 16.30 -10.44 14.14
CA HIS A 104 16.56 -9.06 13.75
C HIS A 104 15.43 -8.14 14.21
N ILE A 105 14.18 -8.56 14.04
CA ILE A 105 13.00 -7.83 14.51
C ILE A 105 13.01 -7.70 16.03
N GLU A 106 13.36 -8.76 16.76
CA GLU A 106 13.51 -8.76 18.22
C GLU A 106 14.55 -7.73 18.66
N ARG A 107 15.75 -7.76 18.06
CA ARG A 107 16.81 -6.80 18.36
C ARG A 107 16.41 -5.34 18.07
N ILE A 108 15.73 -5.08 16.96
CA ILE A 108 15.26 -3.72 16.63
C ILE A 108 14.19 -3.27 17.63
N THR A 109 13.28 -4.19 17.99
CA THR A 109 12.21 -3.95 18.95
C THR A 109 12.79 -3.59 20.32
N GLU A 110 13.73 -4.38 20.83
CA GLU A 110 14.42 -4.11 22.11
C GLU A 110 15.09 -2.75 22.10
N ALA A 111 15.86 -2.42 21.06
CA ALA A 111 16.53 -1.13 20.97
C ALA A 111 15.57 0.07 20.97
N LEU A 112 14.43 -0.04 20.29
CA LEU A 112 13.40 1.00 20.28
C LEU A 112 12.71 1.13 21.64
N LEU A 113 12.41 0.01 22.31
CA LEU A 113 11.84 0.01 23.66
C LEU A 113 12.81 0.61 24.68
N ASP A 114 14.08 0.25 24.63
CA ASP A 114 15.13 0.79 25.49
C ASP A 114 15.31 2.30 25.28
N ALA A 115 15.22 2.79 24.04
CA ALA A 115 15.30 4.22 23.75
C ALA A 115 14.13 5.02 24.34
N MET A 116 12.97 4.38 24.54
CA MET A 116 11.80 4.96 25.19
C MET A 116 11.81 4.78 26.71
N ALA A 117 12.67 3.91 27.26
CA ALA A 117 12.70 3.59 28.67
C ALA A 117 13.03 4.84 29.52
N GLY A 118 12.29 5.01 30.62
CA GLY A 118 12.47 6.15 31.54
C GLY A 118 11.77 7.45 31.11
N ARG A 119 11.13 7.49 29.94
CA ARG A 119 10.25 8.59 29.57
C ARG A 119 8.88 8.43 30.25
N GLU A 120 8.30 9.52 30.75
CA GLU A 120 6.93 9.48 31.30
C GLU A 120 5.86 9.30 30.21
N GLN A 121 6.16 9.72 28.97
CA GLN A 121 5.28 9.63 27.81
C GLN A 121 6.09 9.29 26.55
N ALA A 122 5.49 8.55 25.63
CA ALA A 122 6.04 8.23 24.32
C ALA A 122 4.93 8.21 23.26
N ASP A 123 5.25 8.62 22.04
CA ASP A 123 4.36 8.48 20.89
C ASP A 123 4.68 7.15 20.20
N LEU A 124 3.86 6.12 20.42
CA LEU A 124 4.10 4.78 19.85
C LEU A 124 4.16 4.77 18.32
N MET A 125 3.58 5.75 17.62
CA MET A 125 3.68 5.83 16.17
C MET A 125 5.06 6.33 15.75
N ALA A 126 5.46 7.49 16.28
CA ALA A 126 6.71 8.15 15.92
C ALA A 126 7.94 7.45 16.52
N ASP A 127 7.84 6.99 17.78
CA ASP A 127 8.95 6.43 18.54
C ASP A 127 9.14 4.91 18.33
N PHE A 128 8.13 4.18 17.84
CA PHE A 128 8.19 2.72 17.73
C PHE A 128 7.71 2.14 16.40
N ALA A 129 6.43 2.32 16.03
CA ALA A 129 5.81 1.58 14.94
C ALA A 129 6.38 1.96 13.55
N ILE A 130 6.57 3.25 13.30
CA ILE A 130 7.18 3.74 12.05
C ILE A 130 8.67 3.33 11.97
N PRO A 131 9.51 3.62 12.98
CA PRO A 131 10.91 3.21 12.97
C PRO A 131 11.11 1.69 12.79
N LEU A 132 10.33 0.87 13.50
CA LEU A 132 10.40 -0.59 13.40
C LEU A 132 10.10 -1.05 11.97
N THR A 133 9.01 -0.55 11.38
CA THR A 133 8.59 -0.95 10.03
C THR A 133 9.64 -0.60 8.98
N ILE A 134 10.20 0.61 9.05
CA ILE A 134 11.24 1.06 8.11
C ILE A 134 12.50 0.21 8.27
N ALA A 135 12.95 -0.03 9.50
CA ALA A 135 14.14 -0.83 9.77
C ALA A 135 14.02 -2.27 9.26
N VAL A 136 12.83 -2.88 9.40
CA VAL A 136 12.56 -4.23 8.88
C VAL A 136 12.52 -4.24 7.35
N ILE A 137 11.97 -3.21 6.71
CA ILE A 137 12.01 -3.07 5.24
C ILE A 137 13.45 -2.94 4.75
N PHE A 138 14.30 -2.19 5.43
CA PHE A 138 15.72 -2.04 5.07
C PHE A 138 16.49 -3.36 5.21
N GLU A 139 16.18 -4.15 6.22
CA GLU A 139 16.71 -5.52 6.35
C GLU A 139 16.30 -6.39 5.16
N LEU A 140 15.01 -6.37 4.79
CA LEU A 140 14.48 -7.09 3.63
C LEU A 140 15.11 -6.66 2.29
N LEU A 141 15.42 -5.36 2.15
CA LEU A 141 16.10 -4.81 0.98
C LEU A 141 17.61 -5.05 0.98
N GLY A 142 18.16 -5.61 2.06
CA GLY A 142 19.60 -5.86 2.19
C GLY A 142 20.43 -4.59 2.35
N ILE A 143 19.85 -3.51 2.87
CA ILE A 143 20.58 -2.25 3.09
C ILE A 143 21.59 -2.44 4.22
N PRO A 144 22.89 -2.19 3.98
CA PRO A 144 23.94 -2.31 5.00
C PRO A 144 23.64 -1.43 6.21
N GLU A 145 23.95 -1.91 7.41
CA GLU A 145 23.64 -1.20 8.66
C GLU A 145 24.19 0.24 8.70
N ALA A 146 25.41 0.45 8.17
CA ALA A 146 26.05 1.76 8.08
C ALA A 146 25.27 2.76 7.19
N GLU A 147 24.44 2.29 6.27
CA GLU A 147 23.66 3.11 5.34
C GLU A 147 22.22 3.33 5.81
N ARG A 148 21.75 2.59 6.82
CA ARG A 148 20.33 2.60 7.24
C ARG A 148 19.88 3.95 7.75
N GLU A 149 20.73 4.69 8.46
CA GLU A 149 20.37 6.02 8.96
C GLU A 149 20.20 7.03 7.83
N HIS A 150 21.11 7.01 6.85
CA HIS A 150 20.97 7.84 5.65
C HIS A 150 19.76 7.44 4.80
N ALA A 151 19.49 6.13 4.68
CA ALA A 151 18.31 5.61 3.99
C ALA A 151 17.01 6.04 4.70
N ARG A 152 16.98 6.02 6.03
CA ARG A 152 15.84 6.47 6.85
C ARG A 152 15.55 7.95 6.61
N GLN A 153 16.56 8.81 6.72
CA GLN A 153 16.41 10.25 6.46
C GLN A 153 15.97 10.54 5.02
N SER A 154 16.40 9.73 4.06
CA SER A 154 15.96 9.85 2.66
C SER A 154 14.51 9.41 2.48
N TRP A 155 14.09 8.36 3.18
CA TRP A 155 12.72 7.88 3.20
C TRP A 155 11.76 8.90 3.82
N GLU A 156 12.13 9.49 4.96
CA GLU A 156 11.31 10.51 5.65
C GLU A 156 11.11 11.75 4.76
N ARG A 157 12.16 12.23 4.09
CA ARG A 157 12.05 13.32 3.11
C ARG A 157 11.15 12.97 1.92
N GLN A 158 11.08 11.71 1.50
CA GLN A 158 10.14 11.27 0.46
C GLN A 158 8.70 11.12 0.97
N ALA A 159 8.50 10.75 2.23
CA ALA A 159 7.17 10.74 2.83
C ALA A 159 6.61 12.17 2.97
N GLU A 160 7.46 13.16 3.27
CA GLU A 160 7.11 14.59 3.24
C GLU A 160 6.82 15.12 1.84
N LEU A 161 7.33 14.45 0.79
CA LEU A 161 7.05 14.76 -0.61
C LEU A 161 5.68 14.25 -1.10
N LEU A 162 4.94 13.47 -0.29
CA LEU A 162 3.48 13.44 -0.39
C LEU A 162 2.98 14.60 0.46
N SER A 163 2.97 15.81 -0.12
CA SER A 163 2.60 16.98 0.68
C SER A 163 1.19 16.78 1.25
N PRO A 164 0.88 17.37 2.43
CA PRO A 164 -0.49 17.38 2.94
C PRO A 164 -1.49 17.91 1.90
N GLU A 165 -1.06 18.81 1.03
CA GLU A 165 -1.85 19.31 -0.10
C GLU A 165 -2.09 18.25 -1.18
N GLU A 166 -1.12 17.40 -1.51
CA GLU A 166 -1.30 16.28 -2.45
C GLU A 166 -2.16 15.16 -1.85
N ALA A 167 -2.00 14.87 -0.56
CA ALA A 167 -2.85 13.93 0.17
C ALA A 167 -4.29 14.44 0.29
N GLN A 168 -4.48 15.75 0.52
CA GLN A 168 -5.78 16.43 0.58
C GLN A 168 -6.41 16.57 -0.82
N ALA A 169 -5.62 16.84 -1.87
CA ALA A 169 -6.10 16.86 -3.25
C ALA A 169 -6.54 15.47 -3.72
N LEU A 170 -5.86 14.40 -3.30
CA LEU A 170 -6.32 13.02 -3.49
C LEU A 170 -7.55 12.69 -2.60
N ALA A 171 -7.72 13.43 -1.50
CA ALA A 171 -8.85 13.26 -0.60
C ALA A 171 -10.14 13.81 -1.20
N ASP A 172 -10.02 15.01 -1.78
CA ASP A 172 -11.10 15.87 -2.30
C ASP A 172 -11.45 15.61 -3.78
N ALA A 173 -10.59 14.91 -4.52
CA ALA A 173 -10.90 14.34 -5.83
C ALA A 173 -11.69 13.04 -5.66
#